data_AF-R8ANI0-F1
#
_entry.id   AF-R8ANI0-F1
#
_cell.length_a   1.000
_cell.length_b   1.000
_cell.length_c   1.000
_cell.angle_alpha   90.00
_cell.angle_beta   90.00
_cell.angle_gamma   90.00
#
_symmetry.space_group_name_H-M   'P 1'
#
loop_
_entity.id
_entity.type
_entity.pdbx_description
1 polymer ?
#
loop_
_entity_poly.entity_id
_entity_poly.type
_entity_poly.pdbx_seq_one_letter_code
_entity_poly.pdbx_strand_id
1 'polypeptide(L)'
;MAKENTDRTTLDLFADERRPGRPKTNPLPRHEQLRINKRNQLKRDKSKGLRRIELKVDSRVVEALNVLAHEQQMSRSELIEQILLEKLGLDAEEFALNLTDSPK
;
A
#
# COMPACT_ATOMS: atom_id res chain seq x y z
N MET A 1 33.48 -2.25 -5.07
CA MET A 1 33.19 -0.92 -4.50
C MET A 1 33.46 0.08 -5.62
N ALA A 2 32.60 1.03 -5.99
CA ALA A 2 31.62 1.77 -5.22
C ALA A 2 30.31 1.99 -6.03
N LYS A 3 29.18 2.03 -5.31
CA LYS A 3 27.98 2.80 -5.66
C LYS A 3 28.40 4.27 -5.70
N GLU A 4 27.87 5.19 -6.47
CA GLU A 4 26.52 5.57 -6.92
C GLU A 4 26.82 6.68 -7.99
N ASN A 5 25.95 7.28 -8.78
CA ASN A 5 24.64 7.84 -8.50
C ASN A 5 24.18 8.30 -9.89
N THR A 6 23.08 7.73 -10.40
CA THR A 6 22.51 8.22 -11.66
C THR A 6 21.84 9.55 -11.35
N ASP A 7 22.62 10.61 -11.42
CA ASP A 7 22.15 11.98 -11.33
C ASP A 7 21.20 12.23 -12.52
N ARG A 8 19.90 12.21 -12.24
CA ARG A 8 18.79 12.28 -13.23
C ARG A 8 18.55 13.71 -13.73
N THR A 9 19.44 14.64 -13.44
CA THR A 9 19.19 16.07 -13.58
C THR A 9 19.67 16.64 -14.93
N THR A 10 20.69 16.05 -15.55
CA THR A 10 21.18 16.53 -16.86
C THR A 10 20.90 15.51 -17.95
N LEU A 11 19.96 15.83 -18.84
CA LEU A 11 19.76 15.07 -20.07
C LEU A 11 21.03 15.14 -20.92
N ASP A 12 21.61 13.99 -21.23
CA ASP A 12 22.65 13.87 -22.25
C ASP A 12 22.00 13.99 -23.63
N LEU A 13 22.14 15.17 -24.26
CA LEU A 13 21.53 15.54 -25.53
C LEU A 13 22.26 14.95 -26.75
N PHE A 14 23.38 14.23 -26.56
CA PHE A 14 24.25 13.75 -27.64
C PHE A 14 24.31 12.21 -27.74
N ALA A 15 23.48 11.48 -26.99
CA ALA A 15 23.40 10.04 -27.12
C ALA A 15 22.67 9.65 -28.43
N ASP A 16 23.42 9.22 -29.45
CA ASP A 16 22.91 8.77 -30.75
C ASP A 16 22.14 7.43 -30.70
N GLU A 17 22.23 6.70 -29.58
CA GLU A 17 21.51 5.43 -29.39
C GLU A 17 20.10 5.65 -28.85
N ARG A 18 19.10 5.16 -29.60
CA ARG A 18 17.71 5.07 -29.12
C ARG A 18 17.66 4.11 -27.92
N ARG A 19 17.64 4.67 -26.71
CA ARG A 19 17.35 3.90 -25.49
C ARG A 19 16.02 3.18 -25.66
N PRO A 20 15.91 1.88 -25.37
CA PRO A 20 14.63 1.19 -25.38
C PRO A 20 13.72 1.88 -24.36
N GLY A 21 12.75 2.64 -24.85
CA GLY A 21 11.76 3.30 -24.01
C GLY A 21 10.92 2.26 -23.28
N ARG A 22 10.37 2.66 -22.13
CA ARG A 22 9.32 1.93 -21.41
C ARG A 22 8.29 1.38 -22.43
N PRO A 23 7.97 0.07 -22.43
CA PRO A 23 6.95 -0.48 -23.31
C PRO A 23 5.68 0.37 -23.22
N LYS A 24 5.31 1.01 -24.34
CA LYS A 24 4.45 2.21 -24.28
C LYS A 24 2.97 1.92 -24.01
N THR A 25 2.55 0.67 -23.94
CA THR A 25 1.16 0.31 -23.65
C THR A 25 1.12 -1.04 -22.96
N ASN A 26 0.51 -1.11 -21.78
CA ASN A 26 0.06 -2.39 -21.25
C ASN A 26 -0.83 -3.03 -22.33
N PRO A 27 -0.57 -4.29 -22.73
CA PRO A 27 -1.20 -4.92 -23.90
C PRO A 27 -2.71 -5.04 -23.80
N LEU A 28 -3.26 -4.88 -22.60
CA LEU A 28 -4.69 -4.98 -22.33
C LEU A 28 -5.35 -3.60 -22.38
N PRO A 29 -6.63 -3.50 -22.80
CA PRO A 29 -7.40 -2.28 -22.65
C PRO A 29 -7.59 -1.90 -21.17
N ARG A 30 -7.72 -0.60 -20.86
CA ARG A 30 -7.80 -0.06 -19.48
C ARG A 30 -8.82 -0.79 -18.60
N HIS A 31 -9.96 -1.19 -19.14
CA HIS A 31 -11.01 -1.89 -18.41
C HIS A 31 -10.56 -3.28 -17.94
N GLU A 32 -9.84 -4.04 -18.77
CA GLU A 32 -9.25 -5.33 -18.40
C GLU A 32 -8.12 -5.16 -17.39
N GLN A 33 -7.28 -4.14 -17.57
CA GLN A 33 -6.23 -3.83 -16.60
C GLN A 33 -6.80 -3.58 -15.19
N LEU A 34 -7.87 -2.80 -15.08
CA LEU A 34 -8.54 -2.53 -13.81
C LEU A 34 -9.10 -3.82 -13.18
N ARG A 35 -9.68 -4.72 -13.97
CA ARG A 35 -10.20 -6.02 -13.49
C ARG A 35 -9.07 -6.90 -12.95
N ILE A 36 -7.95 -6.99 -13.68
CA ILE A 36 -6.78 -7.78 -13.25
C ILE A 36 -6.15 -7.18 -11.99
N ASN A 37 -5.95 -5.87 -11.95
CA ASN A 37 -5.40 -5.18 -10.78
C ASN A 37 -6.28 -5.39 -9.55
N LYS A 38 -7.61 -5.31 -9.71
CA LYS A 38 -8.54 -5.57 -8.61
C LYS A 38 -8.47 -7.02 -8.14
N ARG A 39 -8.40 -7.98 -9.05
CA ARG A 39 -8.23 -9.41 -8.70
C ARG A 39 -6.92 -9.66 -7.96
N ASN A 40 -5.82 -9.05 -8.41
CA ASN A 40 -4.52 -9.19 -7.76
C ASN A 40 -4.51 -8.52 -6.37
N GLN A 41 -5.16 -7.36 -6.23
CA GLN A 41 -5.39 -6.72 -4.93
C GLN A 41 -6.12 -7.69 -3.99
N LEU A 42 -7.28 -8.21 -4.39
CA LEU A 42 -8.06 -9.14 -3.57
C LEU A 42 -7.28 -10.42 -3.21
N LYS A 43 -6.49 -10.96 -4.13
CA LYS A 43 -5.62 -12.12 -3.86
C LYS A 43 -4.56 -11.79 -2.80
N ARG A 44 -3.89 -10.63 -2.91
CA ARG A 44 -2.89 -10.18 -1.94
C ARG A 44 -3.51 -9.94 -0.57
N ASP A 45 -4.65 -9.26 -0.53
CA ASP A 45 -5.36 -8.95 0.72
C ASP A 45 -5.78 -10.26 1.40
N LYS A 46 -6.34 -11.22 0.64
CA LYS A 46 -6.69 -12.55 1.15
C LYS A 46 -5.48 -13.32 1.69
N SER A 47 -4.35 -13.31 0.98
CA SER A 47 -3.14 -14.00 1.45
C SER A 47 -2.55 -13.39 2.72
N LYS A 48 -2.81 -12.10 2.96
CA LYS A 48 -2.34 -11.36 4.15
C LYS A 48 -3.38 -11.34 5.28
N GLY A 49 -4.51 -12.04 5.13
CA GLY A 49 -5.60 -12.00 6.10
C GLY A 49 -6.31 -10.64 6.20
N LEU A 50 -6.04 -9.70 5.30
CA LEU A 50 -6.59 -8.35 5.35
C LEU A 50 -8.07 -8.35 4.99
N ARG A 51 -8.89 -7.74 5.85
CA ARG A 51 -10.31 -7.51 5.61
C ARG A 51 -10.60 -6.03 5.61
N ARG A 52 -11.39 -5.58 4.63
CA ARG A 52 -11.81 -4.18 4.54
C ARG A 52 -13.11 -3.99 5.32
N ILE A 53 -13.11 -2.99 6.19
CA ILE A 53 -14.29 -2.55 6.94
C ILE A 53 -14.69 -1.16 6.41
N GLU A 54 -15.98 -0.96 6.15
CA GLU A 54 -16.53 0.34 5.77
C GLU A 54 -17.30 0.92 6.95
N LEU A 55 -16.95 2.14 7.36
CA LEU A 55 -17.50 2.79 8.55
C LEU A 55 -17.97 4.20 8.19
N LYS A 56 -19.15 4.59 8.69
CA LYS A 56 -19.66 5.96 8.65
C LYS A 56 -19.44 6.62 10.01
N VAL A 57 -18.76 7.75 10.03
CA VAL A 57 -18.47 8.55 11.22
C VAL A 57 -18.61 10.03 10.89
N ASP A 58 -18.66 10.86 11.93
CA ASP A 58 -18.66 12.31 11.79
C ASP A 58 -17.38 12.80 11.08
N SER A 59 -17.50 13.86 10.27
CA SER A 59 -16.38 14.39 9.49
C SER A 59 -15.25 14.90 10.36
N ARG A 60 -15.55 15.46 11.54
CA ARG A 60 -14.56 15.99 12.49
C ARG A 60 -13.66 14.87 13.03
N VAL A 61 -14.21 13.67 13.21
CA VAL A 61 -13.44 12.50 13.63
C VAL A 61 -12.46 12.08 12.55
N VAL A 62 -12.89 12.08 11.28
CA VAL A 62 -12.01 11.75 10.15
C VAL A 62 -10.87 12.75 10.02
N GLU A 63 -11.17 14.04 10.19
CA GLU A 63 -10.16 15.11 10.17
C GLU A 63 -9.14 14.94 11.30
N ALA A 64 -9.60 14.74 12.53
CA ALA A 64 -8.71 14.51 13.67
C ALA A 64 -7.80 13.29 13.47
N LEU A 65 -8.33 12.18 12.93
CA LEU A 65 -7.54 10.99 12.61
C LEU A 65 -6.49 11.25 11.54
N ASN A 66 -6.78 12.08 10.53
CA ASN A 66 -5.80 12.43 9.50
C ASN A 66 -4.65 13.28 10.09
N VAL A 67 -4.97 14.23 10.97
CA VAL A 67 -3.97 15.08 11.63
C VAL A 67 -3.05 14.23 12.49
N LEU A 68 -3.61 13.37 13.35
CA LEU A 68 -2.84 12.47 14.20
C LEU A 68 -1.97 11.51 13.39
N ALA A 69 -2.51 10.92 12.32
CA ALA A 69 -1.75 10.02 11.46
C ALA A 69 -0.56 10.74 10.79
N HIS A 70 -0.76 12.00 10.37
CA HIS A 70 0.31 12.82 9.80
C HIS A 70 1.38 13.18 10.83
N GLU A 71 0.99 13.58 12.05
CA GLU A 71 1.91 13.88 13.15
C GLU A 71 2.77 12.66 13.52
N GLN A 72 2.19 11.46 13.48
CA GLN A 72 2.88 10.20 13.76
C GLN A 72 3.57 9.58 12.53
N GLN A 73 3.56 10.26 11.38
CA GLN A 73 4.16 9.80 10.12
C GLN A 73 3.72 8.40 9.66
N MET A 74 2.47 8.03 9.95
CA MET A 74 1.91 6.72 9.60
C MET A 74 0.66 6.84 8.75
N SER A 75 0.22 5.73 8.16
CA SER A 75 -1.03 5.75 7.40
C SER A 75 -2.23 5.80 8.35
N ARG A 76 -3.32 6.47 7.96
CA ARG A 76 -4.56 6.48 8.76
C ARG A 76 -5.07 5.07 9.08
N SER A 77 -4.92 4.12 8.15
CA SER A 77 -5.34 2.73 8.37
C SER A 77 -4.54 2.06 9.48
N GLU A 78 -3.23 2.31 9.51
CA GLU A 78 -2.30 1.78 10.52
C GLU A 78 -2.56 2.40 11.89
N LEU A 79 -2.81 3.71 11.96
CA LEU A 79 -3.23 4.38 13.20
C LEU A 79 -4.52 3.76 13.75
N ILE A 80 -5.52 3.55 12.91
CA ILE A 80 -6.80 2.95 13.33
C ILE A 80 -6.58 1.52 13.84
N GLU A 81 -5.74 0.74 13.17
CA GLU A 81 -5.39 -0.63 13.59
C GLU A 81 -4.73 -0.63 14.97
N GLN A 82 -3.76 0.26 15.21
CA GLN A 82 -3.12 0.41 16.52
C GLN A 82 -4.11 0.78 17.63
N ILE A 83 -4.98 1.76 17.38
CA ILE A 83 -6.02 2.16 18.34
C ILE A 83 -6.95 0.99 18.67
N LEU A 84 -7.35 0.20 17.66
CA LEU A 84 -8.22 -0.97 17.87
C LEU A 84 -7.51 -2.05 18.68
N LEU A 85 -6.23 -2.35 18.39
CA LEU A 85 -5.44 -3.32 19.14
C LEU A 85 -5.28 -2.91 20.61
N GLU A 86 -4.93 -1.64 20.86
CA GLU A 86 -4.81 -1.08 22.21
C GLU A 86 -6.12 -1.21 22.99
N LYS A 87 -7.26 -0.88 22.36
CA LYS A 87 -8.58 -0.97 23.01
C LYS A 87 -9.04 -2.40 23.27
N LEU A 88 -8.59 -3.36 22.46
CA LEU A 88 -8.88 -4.78 22.66
C LEU A 88 -7.91 -5.43 23.66
N GLY A 89 -6.86 -4.73 24.09
CA GLY A 89 -5.82 -5.28 24.95
C GLY A 89 -5.03 -6.41 24.28
N LEU A 90 -4.91 -6.35 22.94
CA LEU A 90 -4.20 -7.35 22.14
C LEU A 90 -2.85 -6.78 21.71
N ASP A 91 -1.79 -7.53 21.97
CA ASP A 91 -0.47 -7.22 21.42
C ASP A 91 -0.40 -7.68 19.96
N ALA A 92 0.19 -6.85 19.09
CA ALA A 92 0.29 -7.11 17.66
C ALA A 92 1.00 -8.44 17.33
N GLU A 93 1.88 -8.91 18.23
CA GLU A 93 2.64 -10.16 18.07
C GLU A 93 1.82 -11.42 18.36
N GLU A 94 0.87 -11.40 19.32
CA GLU A 94 0.01 -12.56 19.61
C GLU A 94 -1.02 -12.82 18.50
N PHE A 95 -1.51 -11.76 17.85
CA PHE A 95 -2.54 -11.90 16.83
C PHE A 95 -2.02 -12.50 15.51
N ALA A 96 -0.77 -12.20 15.15
CA ALA A 96 -0.15 -12.72 13.92
C ALA A 96 0.04 -14.25 13.94
N LEU A 97 0.24 -14.84 15.13
CA LEU A 97 0.38 -16.29 15.33
C LEU A 97 -0.97 -17.02 15.31
N ASN A 98 -2.03 -16.39 15.82
CA ASN A 98 -3.36 -17.02 15.91
C ASN A 98 -4.12 -17.10 14.58
N LEU A 99 -3.76 -16.27 13.58
CA LEU A 99 -4.40 -16.31 12.25
C LEU A 99 -3.86 -17.41 11.32
N THR A 100 -2.67 -17.97 11.59
CA THR A 100 -2.10 -19.05 10.76
C THR A 100 -2.67 -20.44 11.07
N ASP A 101 -3.29 -20.62 12.24
CA ASP A 101 -3.78 -21.91 12.74
C ASP A 101 -5.29 -22.16 12.52
N SER A 102 -6.01 -21.25 11.86
CA SER A 102 -7.41 -21.50 11.52
C SER A 102 -7.52 -22.46 10.31
N PRO A 103 -8.16 -23.64 10.44
CA PRO A 103 -8.34 -24.56 9.33
C PRO A 103 -9.23 -23.93 8.24
N LYS A 104 -8.84 -24.14 6.98
CA LYS A 104 -9.54 -23.66 5.78
C LYS A 104 -10.96 -24.18 5.66
#